data_AF-A0AAV7CM94-F1
#
_entry.id   AF-A0AAV7CM94-F1
#
_cell.length_a   1.000
_cell.length_b   1.000
_cell.length_c   1.000
_cell.angle_alpha   90.00
_cell.angle_beta   90.00
_cell.angle_gamma   90.00
#
_symmetry.space_group_name_H-M   'P 1'
#
loop_
_entity.id
_entity.type
_entity.pdbx_description
1 polymer ?
#
loop_
_entity_poly.entity_id
_entity_poly.type
_entity_poly.pdbx_seq_one_letter_code
_entity_poly.pdbx_strand_id
1 'polypeptide(L)'
;MYERENRNLREAKDNAVSEKDRAVTAEREALAKYDQILEQYRQLQLGTEGKMSELLHQAKIKSFEAERTHMVLEETTDNLQKCQLECEKYQKKLEVLTKEFYALQTSTEKRVTELQAQNSELRTRLETYEKLEQELDDVIIQSAQMEDEAEAERVLFSYGYGANVPTTAKRRLKQSVHLARRLLQLERQNSSLIKDLENQREQTTKVSLELDRTNSLLSQVHQPYQYLIESVRQRDTQIDSHKDQISKLEKDVSKLNKEKSSLLRVKNQMAADLEKLLNHREELAEMKQVLIGLKNKRPVDVLLRSREHVRSHSIKAKSASPEPALQTRQDENVFLPQPTLFTKREAPDWYKR
;
A
#
# COMPACT_ATOMS: atom_id res chain seq x y z
N MET A 1 -67.96 133.97 122.50
CA MET A 1 -66.61 133.91 121.89
C MET A 1 -66.07 132.48 121.94
N TYR A 2 -65.71 131.96 123.11
CA TYR A 2 -65.04 130.65 123.28
C TYR A 2 -65.70 129.41 122.65
N GLU A 3 -67.03 129.35 122.52
CA GLU A 3 -67.72 128.22 121.89
C GLU A 3 -67.49 128.15 120.38
N ARG A 4 -67.50 129.30 119.69
CA ARG A 4 -67.24 129.39 118.24
C ARG A 4 -65.79 129.00 117.94
N GLU A 5 -64.87 129.42 118.81
CA GLU A 5 -63.46 129.05 118.74
C GLU A 5 -63.24 127.56 119.01
N ASN A 6 -63.89 126.98 120.03
CA ASN A 6 -63.87 125.53 120.25
C ASN A 6 -64.45 124.73 119.07
N ARG A 7 -65.50 125.25 118.42
CA ARG A 7 -66.09 124.63 117.23
C ARG A 7 -65.12 124.67 116.05
N ASN A 8 -64.56 125.84 115.76
CA ASN A 8 -63.53 126.01 114.73
C ASN A 8 -62.31 125.11 114.97
N LEU A 9 -61.86 124.95 116.23
CA LEU A 9 -60.73 124.08 116.57
C LEU A 9 -61.05 122.59 116.40
N ARG A 10 -62.29 122.17 116.68
CA ARG A 10 -62.75 120.79 116.40
C ARG A 10 -62.86 120.55 114.90
N GLU A 11 -63.49 121.45 114.16
CA GLU A 11 -63.59 121.39 112.70
C GLU A 11 -62.20 121.39 112.03
N ALA A 12 -61.26 122.21 112.51
CA ALA A 12 -59.88 122.21 112.03
C ALA A 12 -59.15 120.89 112.34
N LYS A 13 -59.34 120.32 113.54
CA LYS A 13 -58.80 119.00 113.91
C LYS A 13 -59.39 117.90 113.04
N ASP A 14 -60.71 117.85 112.88
CA ASP A 14 -61.40 116.79 112.14
C ASP A 14 -61.07 116.88 110.63
N ASN A 15 -60.92 118.09 110.09
CA ASN A 15 -60.36 118.32 108.75
C ASN A 15 -58.90 117.84 108.64
N ALA A 16 -58.05 118.10 109.64
CA ALA A 16 -56.67 117.63 109.64
C ALA A 16 -56.56 116.08 109.78
N VAL A 17 -57.47 115.44 110.51
CA VAL A 17 -57.58 113.98 110.55
C VAL A 17 -58.04 113.43 109.20
N SER A 18 -59.09 114.01 108.60
CA SER A 18 -59.57 113.63 107.27
C SER A 18 -58.49 113.76 106.19
N GLU A 19 -57.71 114.84 106.21
CA GLU A 19 -56.62 115.06 105.25
C GLU A 19 -55.42 114.14 105.51
N LYS A 20 -55.09 113.84 106.78
CA LYS A 20 -54.11 112.80 107.14
C LYS A 20 -54.56 111.43 106.62
N ASP A 21 -55.82 111.05 106.83
CA ASP A 21 -56.32 109.74 106.42
C ASP A 21 -56.34 109.62 104.89
N ARG A 22 -56.70 110.68 104.17
CA ARG A 22 -56.55 110.78 102.70
C ARG A 22 -55.09 110.61 102.25
N ALA A 23 -54.16 111.30 102.91
CA ALA A 23 -52.73 111.19 102.61
C ALA A 23 -52.22 109.75 102.83
N VAL A 24 -52.62 109.10 103.94
CA VAL A 24 -52.28 107.69 104.23
C VAL A 24 -52.92 106.74 103.22
N THR A 25 -54.15 106.98 102.73
CA THR A 25 -54.72 106.16 101.65
C THR A 25 -53.99 106.36 100.33
N ALA A 26 -53.63 107.59 99.97
CA ALA A 26 -52.88 107.89 98.76
C ALA A 26 -51.45 107.32 98.79
N GLU A 27 -50.79 107.36 99.95
CA GLU A 27 -49.49 106.71 100.20
C GLU A 27 -49.60 105.19 100.00
N ARG A 28 -50.59 104.53 100.62
CA ARG A 28 -50.81 103.08 100.45
C ARG A 28 -51.09 102.69 99.00
N GLU A 29 -51.89 103.48 98.29
CA GLU A 29 -52.13 103.26 96.86
C GLU A 29 -50.87 103.47 96.01
N ALA A 30 -50.05 104.47 96.32
CA ALA A 30 -48.80 104.73 95.62
C ALA A 30 -47.79 103.59 95.85
N LEU A 31 -47.68 103.09 97.08
CA LEU A 31 -46.87 101.92 97.43
C LEU A 31 -47.37 100.66 96.71
N ALA A 32 -48.66 100.37 96.70
CA ALA A 32 -49.22 99.21 95.99
C ALA A 32 -48.97 99.29 94.47
N LYS A 33 -49.06 100.48 93.86
CA LYS A 33 -48.72 100.72 92.45
C LYS A 33 -47.21 100.54 92.20
N TYR A 34 -46.36 101.01 93.12
CA TYR A 34 -44.91 100.81 93.06
C TYR A 34 -44.53 99.33 93.11
N ASP A 35 -45.08 98.58 94.07
CA ASP A 35 -44.82 97.14 94.21
C ASP A 35 -45.30 96.35 92.96
N GLN A 36 -46.46 96.71 92.41
CA GLN A 36 -46.96 96.11 91.16
C GLN A 36 -46.02 96.38 89.97
N ILE A 37 -45.55 97.62 89.80
CA ILE A 37 -44.61 97.99 88.72
C ILE A 37 -43.26 97.29 88.93
N LEU A 38 -42.78 97.19 90.16
CA LEU A 38 -41.53 96.54 90.52
C LEU A 38 -41.57 95.03 90.24
N GLU A 39 -42.69 94.37 90.51
CA GLU A 39 -42.90 92.96 90.16
C GLU A 39 -43.01 92.75 88.65
N GLN A 40 -43.74 93.62 87.93
CA GLN A 40 -43.78 93.60 86.46
C GLN A 40 -42.39 93.81 85.83
N TYR A 41 -41.59 94.72 86.40
CA TYR A 41 -40.21 94.96 85.97
C TYR A 41 -39.33 93.73 86.15
N ARG A 42 -39.41 93.05 87.31
CA ARG A 42 -38.67 91.79 87.58
C ARG A 42 -39.08 90.68 86.61
N GLN A 43 -40.37 90.51 86.37
CA GLN A 43 -40.87 89.49 85.43
C GLN A 43 -40.41 89.78 83.99
N LEU A 44 -40.44 91.06 83.57
CA LEU A 44 -39.92 91.48 82.27
C LEU A 44 -38.41 91.25 82.18
N GLN A 45 -37.64 91.62 83.22
CA GLN A 45 -36.20 91.43 83.30
C GLN A 45 -35.84 89.94 83.13
N LEU A 46 -36.42 89.05 83.95
CA LEU A 46 -36.20 87.60 83.85
C LEU A 46 -36.58 87.05 82.46
N GLY A 47 -37.70 87.53 81.90
CA GLY A 47 -38.12 87.17 80.54
C GLY A 47 -37.15 87.66 79.45
N THR A 48 -36.51 88.81 79.63
CA THR A 48 -35.48 89.31 78.70
C THR A 48 -34.14 88.59 78.86
N GLU A 49 -33.73 88.26 80.09
CA GLU A 49 -32.51 87.51 80.39
C GLU A 49 -32.60 86.08 79.84
N GLY A 50 -33.76 85.41 80.00
CA GLY A 50 -34.03 84.11 79.40
C GLY A 50 -33.92 84.13 77.87
N LYS A 51 -34.61 85.06 77.20
CA LYS A 51 -34.53 85.24 75.74
C LYS A 51 -33.11 85.58 75.27
N MET A 52 -32.37 86.39 76.02
CA MET A 52 -30.98 86.70 75.71
C MET A 52 -30.10 85.45 75.78
N SER A 53 -30.26 84.62 76.82
CA SER A 53 -29.55 83.35 76.96
C SER A 53 -29.89 82.36 75.84
N GLU A 54 -31.16 82.24 75.46
CA GLU A 54 -31.62 81.41 74.35
C GLU A 54 -30.99 81.85 73.02
N LEU A 55 -31.05 83.14 72.70
CA LEU A 55 -30.48 83.70 71.47
C LEU A 55 -28.95 83.55 71.42
N LEU A 56 -28.25 83.76 72.54
CA LEU A 56 -26.81 83.53 72.65
C LEU A 56 -26.45 82.05 72.42
N HIS A 57 -27.23 81.12 72.97
CA HIS A 57 -27.02 79.69 72.75
C HIS A 57 -27.27 79.29 71.28
N GLN A 58 -28.36 79.78 70.67
CA GLN A 58 -28.65 79.56 69.26
C GLN A 58 -27.56 80.14 68.34
N ALA A 59 -27.05 81.34 68.64
CA ALA A 59 -25.94 81.95 67.89
C ALA A 59 -24.67 81.09 67.97
N LYS A 60 -24.35 80.54 69.15
CA LYS A 60 -23.21 79.66 69.37
C LYS A 60 -23.34 78.29 68.67
N ILE A 61 -24.54 77.71 68.62
CA ILE A 61 -24.78 76.50 67.82
C ILE A 61 -24.54 76.81 66.33
N LYS A 62 -25.12 77.89 65.82
CA LYS A 62 -24.98 78.29 64.41
C LYS A 62 -23.55 78.63 64.02
N SER A 63 -22.72 79.17 64.92
CA SER A 63 -21.29 79.38 64.63
C SER A 63 -20.53 78.06 64.48
N PHE A 64 -20.74 77.09 65.39
CA PHE A 64 -20.13 75.76 65.25
C PHE A 64 -20.63 74.98 64.02
N GLU A 65 -21.90 75.15 63.64
CA GLU A 65 -22.43 74.56 62.41
C GLU A 65 -21.80 75.19 61.16
N ALA A 66 -21.61 76.52 61.14
CA ALA A 66 -20.94 77.23 60.06
C ALA A 66 -19.45 76.85 59.97
N GLU A 67 -18.72 76.76 61.09
CA GLU A 67 -17.34 76.28 61.14
C GLU A 67 -17.23 74.85 60.58
N ARG A 68 -18.13 73.95 60.98
CA ARG A 68 -18.17 72.57 60.47
C ARG A 68 -18.44 72.51 58.96
N THR A 69 -19.39 73.29 58.44
CA THR A 69 -19.68 73.29 56.99
C THR A 69 -18.56 73.95 56.20
N HIS A 70 -17.87 74.95 56.76
CA HIS A 70 -16.71 75.59 56.15
C HIS A 70 -15.53 74.62 56.01
N MET A 71 -15.19 73.87 57.07
CA MET A 71 -14.13 72.86 57.03
C MET A 71 -14.41 71.77 55.97
N VAL A 72 -15.65 71.27 55.90
CA VAL A 72 -16.05 70.29 54.87
C VAL A 72 -16.01 70.89 53.46
N LEU A 73 -16.34 72.17 53.30
CA LEU A 73 -16.20 72.86 52.02
C LEU A 73 -14.73 72.93 51.59
N GLU A 74 -13.83 73.33 52.49
CA GLU A 74 -12.39 73.38 52.21
C GLU A 74 -11.85 72.01 51.79
N GLU A 75 -12.11 70.96 52.59
CA GLU A 75 -11.70 69.58 52.27
C GLU A 75 -12.22 69.11 50.90
N THR A 76 -13.49 69.41 50.58
CA THR A 76 -14.07 69.01 49.28
C THR A 76 -13.50 69.83 48.11
N THR A 77 -13.19 71.12 48.30
CA THR A 77 -12.52 71.92 47.27
C THR A 77 -11.09 71.46 47.00
N ASP A 78 -10.32 71.14 48.05
CA ASP A 78 -8.96 70.58 47.94
C ASP A 78 -8.95 69.24 47.21
N ASN A 79 -9.90 68.37 47.52
CA ASN A 79 -10.04 67.07 46.87
C ASN A 79 -10.46 67.22 45.40
N LEU A 80 -11.34 68.17 45.08
CA LEU A 80 -11.71 68.49 43.69
C LEU A 80 -10.49 69.01 42.89
N GLN A 81 -9.69 69.91 43.46
CA GLN A 81 -8.47 70.41 42.83
C GLN A 81 -7.46 69.29 42.56
N LYS A 82 -7.24 68.38 43.51
CA LYS A 82 -6.36 67.21 43.33
C LYS A 82 -6.84 66.33 42.17
N CYS A 83 -8.14 66.01 42.12
CA CYS A 83 -8.73 65.23 41.03
C CYS A 83 -8.60 65.94 39.66
N GLN A 84 -8.76 67.27 39.60
CA GLN A 84 -8.57 68.04 38.37
C GLN A 84 -7.11 67.98 37.87
N LEU A 85 -6.13 68.15 38.76
CA LEU A 85 -4.71 68.03 38.43
C LEU A 85 -4.33 66.60 37.96
N GLU A 86 -4.93 65.57 38.54
CA GLU A 86 -4.76 64.19 38.07
C GLU A 86 -5.35 63.98 36.67
N CYS A 87 -6.56 64.47 36.41
CA CYS A 87 -7.18 64.42 35.08
C CYS A 87 -6.30 65.12 34.03
N GLU A 88 -5.79 66.33 34.30
CA GLU A 88 -4.84 67.02 33.41
C GLU A 88 -3.57 66.21 33.15
N LYS A 89 -3.00 65.59 34.19
CA LYS A 89 -1.81 64.76 34.10
C LYS A 89 -2.05 63.54 33.21
N TYR A 90 -3.20 62.87 33.35
CA TYR A 90 -3.57 61.75 32.49
C TYR A 90 -3.84 62.18 31.05
N GLN A 91 -4.50 63.33 30.84
CA GLN A 91 -4.70 63.90 29.51
C GLN A 91 -3.36 64.20 28.82
N LYS A 92 -2.44 64.92 29.48
CA LYS A 92 -1.09 65.21 28.96
C LYS A 92 -0.31 63.92 28.65
N LYS A 93 -0.44 62.88 29.48
CA LYS A 93 0.17 61.56 29.23
C LYS A 93 -0.42 60.87 27.98
N LEU A 94 -1.74 60.92 27.80
CA LEU A 94 -2.41 60.38 26.61
C LEU A 94 -1.99 61.13 25.34
N GLU A 95 -1.90 62.46 25.37
CA GLU A 95 -1.44 63.27 24.23
C GLU A 95 -0.01 62.90 23.80
N VAL A 96 0.92 62.71 24.75
CA VAL A 96 2.28 62.27 24.45
C VAL A 96 2.29 60.85 23.88
N LEU A 97 1.63 59.89 24.55
CA LEU A 97 1.56 58.50 24.07
C LEU A 97 0.93 58.40 22.67
N THR A 98 -0.07 59.23 22.36
CA THR A 98 -0.70 59.26 21.03
C THR A 98 0.26 59.80 19.97
N LYS A 99 1.05 60.84 20.28
CA LYS A 99 2.09 61.37 19.37
C LYS A 99 3.18 60.33 19.11
N GLU A 100 3.70 59.69 20.15
CA GLU A 100 4.72 58.63 20.04
C GLU A 100 4.20 57.43 19.26
N PHE A 101 2.94 57.02 19.47
CA PHE A 101 2.30 55.94 18.72
C PHE A 101 2.25 56.24 17.22
N TYR A 102 1.75 57.42 16.82
CA TYR A 102 1.69 57.79 15.40
C TYR A 102 3.08 58.02 14.77
N ALA A 103 4.03 58.55 15.54
CA ALA A 103 5.42 58.68 15.08
C ALA A 103 6.06 57.31 14.83
N LEU A 104 5.89 56.36 15.77
CA LEU A 104 6.35 54.99 15.63
C LEU A 104 5.68 54.29 14.45
N GLN A 105 4.35 54.36 14.35
CA GLN A 105 3.58 53.81 13.22
C GLN A 105 4.10 54.35 11.88
N THR A 106 4.26 55.67 11.75
CA THR A 106 4.79 56.29 10.53
C THR A 106 6.21 55.79 10.21
N SER A 107 7.05 55.59 11.23
CA SER A 107 8.41 55.08 11.04
C SER A 107 8.43 53.60 10.60
N THR A 108 7.54 52.77 11.14
CA THR A 108 7.46 51.36 10.77
C THR A 108 6.83 51.18 9.38
N GLU A 109 5.81 51.96 9.03
CA GLU A 109 5.23 51.99 7.68
C GLU A 109 6.26 52.39 6.62
N LYS A 110 7.06 53.44 6.87
CA LYS A 110 8.20 53.80 6.01
C LYS A 110 9.22 52.67 5.87
N ARG A 111 9.57 52.03 6.98
CA ARG A 111 10.52 50.90 6.98
C ARG A 111 9.99 49.69 6.21
N VAL A 112 8.68 49.44 6.26
CA VAL A 112 8.01 48.38 5.50
C VAL A 112 8.03 48.70 4.00
N THR A 113 7.71 49.93 3.58
CA THR A 113 7.72 50.29 2.15
C THR A 113 9.14 50.29 1.57
N GLU A 114 10.15 50.73 2.32
CA GLU A 114 11.57 50.59 1.96
C GLU A 114 11.95 49.12 1.72
N LEU A 115 11.63 48.22 2.66
CA LEU A 115 11.97 46.80 2.56
C LEU A 115 11.18 46.09 1.45
N GLN A 116 9.96 46.52 1.15
CA GLN A 116 9.17 46.04 0.02
C GLN A 116 9.78 46.48 -1.31
N ALA A 117 10.21 47.75 -1.42
CA ALA A 117 10.89 48.26 -2.62
C ALA A 117 12.20 47.51 -2.86
N GLN A 118 13.04 47.33 -1.84
CA GLN A 118 14.28 46.55 -1.92
C GLN A 118 14.02 45.08 -2.33
N ASN A 119 12.97 44.45 -1.79
CA ASN A 119 12.57 43.10 -2.24
C ASN A 119 12.12 43.08 -3.70
N SER A 120 11.39 44.10 -4.18
CA SER A 120 10.99 44.16 -5.58
C SER A 120 12.19 44.34 -6.52
N GLU A 121 13.17 45.17 -6.15
CA GLU A 121 14.40 45.38 -6.92
C GLU A 121 15.27 44.12 -6.96
N LEU A 122 15.43 43.43 -5.83
CA LEU A 122 16.16 42.17 -5.77
C LEU A 122 15.47 41.06 -6.57
N ARG A 123 14.13 41.03 -6.60
CA ARG A 123 13.36 40.07 -7.41
C ARG A 123 13.52 40.33 -8.91
N THR A 124 13.36 41.58 -9.37
CA THR A 124 13.56 41.89 -10.80
C THR A 124 15.00 41.65 -11.23
N ARG A 125 15.98 41.96 -10.35
CA ARG A 125 17.39 41.65 -10.59
C ARG A 125 17.66 40.13 -10.66
N LEU A 126 17.05 39.34 -9.78
CA LEU A 126 17.13 37.87 -9.85
C LEU A 126 16.52 37.36 -11.17
N GLU A 127 15.33 37.82 -11.53
CA GLU A 127 14.66 37.47 -12.79
C GLU A 127 15.52 37.82 -14.02
N THR A 128 16.27 38.93 -14.00
CA THR A 128 17.24 39.23 -15.08
C THR A 128 18.43 38.28 -15.10
N TYR A 129 18.91 37.81 -13.95
CA TYR A 129 19.99 36.81 -13.92
C TYR A 129 19.51 35.43 -14.36
N GLU A 130 18.32 35.01 -13.95
CA GLU A 130 17.69 33.74 -14.37
C GLU A 130 17.46 33.70 -15.89
N LYS A 131 17.02 34.81 -16.50
CA LYS A 131 16.89 34.93 -17.96
C LYS A 131 18.24 34.86 -18.67
N LEU A 132 19.25 35.56 -18.16
CA LEU A 132 20.62 35.49 -18.71
C LEU A 132 21.24 34.10 -18.57
N GLU A 133 20.92 33.35 -17.51
CA GLU A 133 21.34 31.96 -17.34
C GLU A 133 20.66 31.03 -18.36
N GLN A 134 19.35 31.17 -18.57
CA GLN A 134 18.60 30.44 -19.61
C GLN A 134 19.15 30.74 -21.03
N GLU A 135 19.39 32.01 -21.36
CA GLU A 135 19.99 32.42 -22.62
C GLU A 135 21.40 31.82 -22.82
N LEU A 136 22.21 31.73 -21.75
CA LEU A 136 23.53 31.10 -21.81
C LEU A 136 23.45 29.59 -22.00
N ASP A 137 22.53 28.90 -21.33
CA ASP A 137 22.32 27.45 -21.48
C ASP A 137 21.84 27.10 -22.89
N ASP A 138 20.89 27.86 -23.45
CA ASP A 138 20.44 27.71 -24.84
C ASP A 138 21.60 27.88 -25.83
N VAL A 139 22.48 28.87 -25.61
CA VAL A 139 23.69 29.08 -26.42
C VAL A 139 24.69 27.94 -26.30
N ILE A 140 24.86 27.36 -25.10
CA ILE A 140 25.70 26.18 -24.89
C ILE A 140 25.13 25.00 -25.69
N ILE A 141 23.83 24.75 -25.60
CA ILE A 141 23.14 23.65 -26.29
C ILE A 141 23.24 23.81 -27.81
N GLN A 142 22.94 25.00 -28.34
CA GLN A 142 23.08 25.31 -29.78
C GLN A 142 24.52 25.08 -30.26
N SER A 143 25.51 25.64 -29.53
CA SER A 143 26.94 25.49 -29.85
C SER A 143 27.43 24.04 -29.73
N ALA A 144 26.78 23.24 -28.89
CA ALA A 144 27.10 21.83 -28.70
C ALA A 144 26.49 20.91 -29.77
N GLN A 145 25.39 21.32 -30.39
CA GLN A 145 24.77 20.60 -31.51
C GLN A 145 25.51 20.83 -32.83
N MET A 146 26.16 21.99 -33.01
CA MET A 146 27.00 22.28 -34.19
C MET A 146 28.23 21.36 -34.22
N GLU A 147 28.53 20.79 -35.39
CA GLU A 147 29.63 19.82 -35.56
C GLU A 147 30.98 20.52 -35.83
N ASP A 148 31.00 21.68 -36.49
CA ASP A 148 32.20 22.50 -36.67
C ASP A 148 32.51 23.31 -35.40
N GLU A 149 33.77 23.30 -34.97
CA GLU A 149 34.28 24.06 -33.84
C GLU A 149 34.42 25.55 -34.17
N ALA A 150 34.80 25.90 -35.40
CA ALA A 150 34.83 27.29 -35.82
C ALA A 150 33.43 27.91 -35.91
N GLU A 151 32.40 27.11 -36.19
CA GLU A 151 31.00 27.56 -36.21
C GLU A 151 30.40 27.74 -34.82
N ALA A 152 30.65 26.81 -33.89
CA ALA A 152 30.29 27.01 -32.49
C ALA A 152 31.00 28.24 -31.89
N GLU A 153 32.25 28.51 -32.25
CA GLU A 153 32.90 29.76 -31.85
C GLU A 153 32.25 31.02 -32.46
N ARG A 154 31.71 30.94 -33.69
CA ARG A 154 30.88 32.02 -34.28
C ARG A 154 29.58 32.24 -33.51
N VAL A 155 28.84 31.17 -33.17
CA VAL A 155 27.59 31.24 -32.41
C VAL A 155 27.83 31.82 -31.01
N LEU A 156 28.86 31.33 -30.29
CA LEU A 156 29.26 31.92 -29.02
C LEU A 156 29.59 33.42 -29.20
N PHE A 157 30.38 33.78 -30.22
CA PHE A 157 30.78 35.16 -30.47
C PHE A 157 29.60 36.10 -30.75
N SER A 158 28.56 35.65 -31.48
CA SER A 158 27.38 36.49 -31.79
C SER A 158 26.56 36.87 -30.55
N TYR A 159 26.59 36.05 -29.49
CA TYR A 159 26.00 36.38 -28.18
C TYR A 159 26.95 37.23 -27.29
N GLY A 160 27.89 37.97 -27.89
CA GLY A 160 28.73 38.98 -27.20
C GLY A 160 29.91 38.43 -26.39
N TYR A 161 30.00 37.11 -26.25
CA TYR A 161 31.04 36.36 -25.54
C TYR A 161 32.49 36.68 -25.98
N GLY A 162 32.66 37.13 -27.22
CA GLY A 162 33.97 37.48 -27.78
C GLY A 162 34.53 38.80 -27.31
N ALA A 163 33.67 39.77 -26.96
CA ALA A 163 34.05 41.18 -26.80
C ALA A 163 34.29 41.59 -25.33
N ASN A 164 33.33 41.32 -24.43
CA ASN A 164 33.31 41.94 -23.10
C ASN A 164 33.30 40.95 -21.91
N VAL A 165 33.45 39.63 -22.16
CA VAL A 165 33.41 38.61 -21.08
C VAL A 165 34.80 38.38 -20.46
N PRO A 166 34.94 38.41 -19.11
CA PRO A 166 36.21 38.12 -18.44
C PRO A 166 36.81 36.78 -18.86
N THR A 167 38.14 36.71 -18.98
CA THR A 167 38.87 35.53 -19.50
C THR A 167 38.59 34.24 -18.72
N THR A 168 38.24 34.33 -17.45
CA THR A 168 37.84 33.20 -16.59
C THR A 168 36.46 32.66 -16.94
N ALA A 169 35.46 33.54 -17.13
CA ALA A 169 34.12 33.17 -17.60
C ALA A 169 34.19 32.64 -19.05
N LYS A 170 35.04 33.25 -19.89
CA LYS A 170 35.38 32.72 -21.22
C LYS A 170 35.91 31.28 -21.13
N ARG A 171 36.95 31.01 -20.34
CA ARG A 171 37.48 29.65 -20.21
C ARG A 171 36.42 28.64 -19.72
N ARG A 172 35.56 29.04 -18.77
CA ARG A 172 34.47 28.18 -18.27
C ARG A 172 33.43 27.84 -19.33
N LEU A 173 32.93 28.81 -20.10
CA LEU A 173 31.90 28.54 -21.11
C LEU A 173 32.43 27.64 -22.24
N LYS A 174 33.69 27.84 -22.69
CA LYS A 174 34.33 26.88 -23.62
C LYS A 174 34.33 25.46 -23.04
N GLN A 175 34.72 25.31 -21.78
CA GLN A 175 34.70 24.00 -21.10
C GLN A 175 33.29 23.40 -21.03
N SER A 176 32.26 24.20 -20.71
CA SER A 176 30.86 23.75 -20.74
C SER A 176 30.42 23.28 -22.13
N VAL A 177 30.77 24.01 -23.19
CA VAL A 177 30.46 23.62 -24.58
C VAL A 177 31.19 22.34 -25.00
N HIS A 178 32.48 22.18 -24.67
CA HIS A 178 33.19 20.92 -24.95
C HIS A 178 32.59 19.73 -24.19
N LEU A 179 32.15 19.92 -22.94
CA LEU A 179 31.47 18.89 -22.16
C LEU A 179 30.11 18.53 -22.75
N ALA A 180 29.29 19.53 -23.11
CA ALA A 180 28.00 19.31 -23.77
C ALA A 180 28.15 18.58 -25.12
N ARG A 181 29.14 18.97 -25.95
CA ARG A 181 29.49 18.25 -27.19
C ARG A 181 29.84 16.79 -26.93
N ARG A 182 30.67 16.53 -25.91
CA ARG A 182 31.08 15.16 -25.56
C ARG A 182 29.92 14.32 -25.03
N LEU A 183 29.01 14.92 -24.25
CA LEU A 183 27.79 14.26 -23.79
C LEU A 183 26.88 13.91 -24.97
N LEU A 184 26.56 14.87 -25.85
CA LEU A 184 25.77 14.61 -27.07
C LEU A 184 26.39 13.53 -27.96
N GLN A 185 27.72 13.50 -28.10
CA GLN A 185 28.40 12.44 -28.84
C GLN A 185 28.21 11.06 -28.18
N LEU A 186 28.35 10.98 -26.85
CA LEU A 186 28.14 9.74 -26.09
C LEU A 186 26.67 9.30 -26.12
N GLU A 187 25.71 10.23 -26.09
CA GLU A 187 24.27 9.94 -26.23
C GLU A 187 23.93 9.42 -27.62
N ARG A 188 24.48 10.02 -28.70
CA ARG A 188 24.35 9.50 -30.07
C ARG A 188 24.91 8.08 -30.16
N GLN A 189 26.11 7.83 -29.61
CA GLN A 189 26.75 6.50 -29.60
C GLN A 189 25.95 5.47 -28.79
N ASN A 190 25.46 5.84 -27.61
CA ASN A 190 24.63 4.97 -26.78
C ASN A 190 23.31 4.63 -27.49
N SER A 191 22.69 5.63 -28.14
CA SER A 191 21.47 5.44 -28.95
C SER A 191 21.69 4.51 -30.14
N SER A 192 22.86 4.55 -30.81
CA SER A 192 23.19 3.58 -31.86
C SER A 192 23.43 2.18 -31.30
N LEU A 193 24.17 2.07 -30.19
CA LEU A 193 24.44 0.78 -29.55
C LEU A 193 23.18 0.09 -29.03
N ILE A 194 22.20 0.86 -28.51
CA ILE A 194 20.90 0.33 -28.11
C ILE A 194 20.15 -0.25 -29.32
N LYS A 195 20.08 0.48 -30.45
CA LYS A 195 19.46 -0.01 -31.69
C LYS A 195 20.16 -1.24 -32.25
N ASP A 196 21.48 -1.28 -32.24
CA ASP A 196 22.24 -2.46 -32.68
C ASP A 196 21.99 -3.66 -31.76
N LEU A 197 21.88 -3.44 -30.45
CA LEU A 197 21.55 -4.49 -29.47
C LEU A 197 20.12 -5.03 -29.68
N GLU A 198 19.15 -4.17 -29.99
CA GLU A 198 17.79 -4.57 -30.38
C GLU A 198 17.80 -5.40 -31.68
N ASN A 199 18.51 -4.94 -32.71
CA ASN A 199 18.68 -5.68 -33.97
C ASN A 199 19.32 -7.07 -33.75
N GLN A 200 20.34 -7.17 -32.89
CA GLN A 200 20.99 -8.44 -32.55
C GLN A 200 20.08 -9.37 -31.74
N ARG A 201 19.24 -8.83 -30.85
CA ARG A 201 18.19 -9.60 -30.16
C ARG A 201 17.18 -10.16 -31.16
N GLU A 202 16.73 -9.37 -32.13
CA GLU A 202 15.83 -9.86 -33.18
C GLU A 202 16.47 -10.95 -34.06
N GLN A 203 17.76 -10.83 -34.40
CA GLN A 203 18.46 -11.89 -35.13
C GLN A 203 18.56 -13.17 -34.29
N THR A 204 18.87 -13.02 -32.99
CA THR A 204 18.93 -14.15 -32.05
C THR A 204 17.58 -14.86 -31.93
N THR A 205 16.45 -14.14 -31.85
CA THR A 205 15.11 -14.76 -31.80
C THR A 205 14.69 -15.39 -33.12
N LYS A 206 15.10 -14.82 -34.27
CA LYS A 206 14.89 -15.46 -35.59
C LYS A 206 15.65 -16.79 -35.68
N VAL A 207 16.92 -16.81 -35.31
CA VAL A 207 17.76 -18.03 -35.30
C VAL A 207 17.26 -19.05 -34.29
N SER A 208 16.79 -18.66 -33.09
CA SER A 208 16.21 -19.60 -32.13
C SER A 208 14.93 -20.24 -32.67
N LEU A 209 14.05 -19.48 -33.34
CA LEU A 209 12.86 -20.02 -33.98
C LEU A 209 13.19 -20.97 -35.15
N GLU A 210 14.25 -20.71 -35.90
CA GLU A 210 14.75 -21.63 -36.94
C GLU A 210 15.36 -22.90 -36.34
N LEU A 211 16.07 -22.79 -35.20
CA LEU A 211 16.58 -23.92 -34.44
C LEU A 211 15.43 -24.79 -33.89
N ASP A 212 14.38 -24.18 -33.34
CA ASP A 212 13.19 -24.90 -32.86
C ASP A 212 12.45 -25.62 -34.00
N ARG A 213 12.33 -24.98 -35.17
CA ARG A 213 11.74 -25.59 -36.38
C ARG A 213 12.57 -26.77 -36.88
N THR A 214 13.89 -26.63 -36.95
CA THR A 214 14.79 -27.69 -37.43
C THR A 214 14.88 -28.85 -36.43
N ASN A 215 14.89 -28.58 -35.12
CA ASN A 215 14.77 -29.61 -34.08
C ASN A 215 13.42 -30.34 -34.14
N SER A 216 12.32 -29.62 -34.37
CA SER A 216 11.00 -30.22 -34.57
C SER A 216 10.99 -31.15 -35.78
N LEU A 217 11.51 -30.70 -36.93
CA LEU A 217 11.63 -31.52 -38.14
C LEU A 217 12.53 -32.75 -37.91
N LEU A 218 13.66 -32.58 -37.23
CA LEU A 218 14.56 -33.69 -36.88
C LEU A 218 13.85 -34.72 -35.98
N SER A 219 13.04 -34.26 -35.02
CA SER A 219 12.24 -35.15 -34.15
C SER A 219 11.20 -35.95 -34.95
N GLN A 220 10.56 -35.34 -35.95
CA GLN A 220 9.62 -36.01 -36.85
C GLN A 220 10.32 -37.06 -37.72
N VAL A 221 11.53 -36.76 -38.22
CA VAL A 221 12.33 -37.72 -38.99
C VAL A 221 12.81 -38.88 -38.12
N HIS A 222 13.19 -38.65 -36.86
CA HIS A 222 13.62 -39.72 -35.95
C HIS A 222 12.50 -40.67 -35.52
N GLN A 223 11.23 -40.24 -35.47
CA GLN A 223 10.10 -41.08 -35.03
C GLN A 223 9.94 -42.38 -35.86
N PRO A 224 9.86 -42.35 -37.21
CA PRO A 224 9.83 -43.56 -38.03
C PRO A 224 11.05 -44.48 -37.86
N TYR A 225 12.27 -43.91 -37.73
CA TYR A 225 13.48 -44.70 -37.53
C TYR A 225 13.50 -45.37 -36.15
N GLN A 226 13.09 -44.67 -35.09
CA GLN A 226 12.94 -45.24 -33.75
C GLN A 226 11.92 -46.38 -33.76
N TYR A 227 10.74 -46.18 -34.34
CA TYR A 227 9.72 -47.23 -34.47
C TYR A 227 10.22 -48.44 -35.29
N LEU A 228 10.97 -48.21 -36.37
CA LEU A 228 11.57 -49.29 -37.16
C LEU A 228 12.63 -50.07 -36.37
N ILE A 229 13.48 -49.39 -35.60
CA ILE A 229 14.46 -50.03 -34.72
C ILE A 229 13.76 -50.87 -33.64
N GLU A 230 12.68 -50.34 -33.04
CA GLU A 230 11.85 -51.05 -32.07
C GLU A 230 11.22 -52.31 -32.69
N SER A 231 10.67 -52.20 -33.91
CA SER A 231 10.07 -53.31 -34.66
C SER A 231 11.09 -54.37 -35.11
N VAL A 232 12.31 -53.96 -35.47
CA VAL A 232 13.42 -54.89 -35.74
C VAL A 232 13.78 -55.65 -34.46
N ARG A 233 14.00 -54.95 -33.34
CA ARG A 233 14.28 -55.59 -32.03
C ARG A 233 13.18 -56.56 -31.61
N GLN A 234 11.91 -56.20 -31.77
CA GLN A 234 10.79 -57.11 -31.50
C GLN A 234 10.87 -58.37 -32.36
N ARG A 235 11.13 -58.25 -33.67
CA ARG A 235 11.31 -59.41 -34.56
C ARG A 235 12.54 -60.25 -34.19
N ASP A 236 13.66 -59.63 -33.79
CA ASP A 236 14.85 -60.37 -33.34
C ASP A 236 14.54 -61.20 -32.09
N THR A 237 13.82 -60.64 -31.10
CA THR A 237 13.38 -61.41 -29.91
C THR A 237 12.42 -62.56 -30.27
N GLN A 238 11.55 -62.39 -31.27
CA GLN A 238 10.69 -63.47 -31.77
C GLN A 238 11.54 -64.56 -32.45
N ILE A 239 12.47 -64.17 -33.31
CA ILE A 239 13.41 -65.06 -34.00
C ILE A 239 14.19 -65.90 -32.98
N ASP A 240 14.73 -65.29 -31.93
CA ASP A 240 15.46 -66.02 -30.89
C ASP A 240 14.57 -66.97 -30.09
N SER A 241 13.32 -66.59 -29.78
CA SER A 241 12.37 -67.50 -29.13
C SER A 241 12.00 -68.70 -30.03
N HIS A 242 11.94 -68.52 -31.36
CA HIS A 242 11.73 -69.61 -32.31
C HIS A 242 12.98 -70.48 -32.51
N LYS A 243 14.20 -69.91 -32.52
CA LYS A 243 15.45 -70.69 -32.49
C LYS A 243 15.52 -71.60 -31.26
N ASP A 244 15.13 -71.08 -30.11
CA ASP A 244 15.04 -71.84 -28.86
C ASP A 244 14.06 -73.02 -28.97
N GLN A 245 12.88 -72.79 -29.57
CA GLN A 245 11.89 -73.85 -29.86
C GLN A 245 12.44 -74.90 -30.82
N ILE A 246 13.08 -74.49 -31.92
CA ILE A 246 13.72 -75.38 -32.89
C ILE A 246 14.79 -76.24 -32.19
N SER A 247 15.68 -75.63 -31.39
CA SER A 247 16.74 -76.37 -30.67
C SER A 247 16.19 -77.41 -29.67
N LYS A 248 15.00 -77.18 -29.10
CA LYS A 248 14.30 -78.14 -28.24
C LYS A 248 13.76 -79.31 -29.06
N LEU A 249 13.08 -79.02 -30.18
CA LEU A 249 12.56 -80.03 -31.10
C LEU A 249 13.68 -80.88 -31.72
N GLU A 250 14.81 -80.28 -32.12
CA GLU A 250 15.99 -80.99 -32.62
C GLU A 250 16.58 -81.93 -31.57
N LYS A 251 16.67 -81.50 -30.30
CA LYS A 251 17.10 -82.36 -29.18
C LYS A 251 16.16 -83.55 -29.04
N ASP A 252 14.84 -83.34 -29.12
CA ASP A 252 13.86 -84.42 -28.99
C ASP A 252 13.86 -85.38 -30.20
N VAL A 253 14.00 -84.87 -31.42
CA VAL A 253 14.25 -85.71 -32.62
C VAL A 253 15.54 -86.52 -32.46
N SER A 254 16.60 -85.95 -31.85
CA SER A 254 17.85 -86.68 -31.58
C SER A 254 17.66 -87.81 -30.55
N LYS A 255 16.81 -87.64 -29.53
CA LYS A 255 16.45 -88.68 -28.56
C LYS A 255 15.67 -89.80 -29.27
N LEU A 256 14.63 -89.45 -30.01
CA LEU A 256 13.81 -90.40 -30.77
C LEU A 256 14.65 -91.19 -31.80
N ASN A 257 15.64 -90.57 -32.45
CA ASN A 257 16.56 -91.29 -33.34
C ASN A 257 17.50 -92.24 -32.57
N LYS A 258 17.97 -91.86 -31.38
CA LYS A 258 18.75 -92.77 -30.51
C LYS A 258 17.91 -93.98 -30.11
N GLU A 259 16.68 -93.76 -29.63
CA GLU A 259 15.72 -94.82 -29.27
C GLU A 259 15.40 -95.74 -30.47
N LYS A 260 15.12 -95.15 -31.65
CA LYS A 260 14.94 -95.90 -32.91
C LYS A 260 16.18 -96.73 -33.27
N SER A 261 17.38 -96.19 -33.08
CA SER A 261 18.63 -96.92 -33.35
C SER A 261 18.88 -98.06 -32.36
N SER A 262 18.50 -97.91 -31.09
CA SER A 262 18.57 -99.00 -30.10
C SER A 262 17.53 -100.08 -30.39
N LEU A 263 16.30 -99.70 -30.78
CA LEU A 263 15.27 -100.64 -31.23
C LEU A 263 15.72 -101.41 -32.48
N LEU A 264 16.37 -100.74 -33.44
CA LEU A 264 16.97 -101.40 -34.60
C LEU A 264 18.10 -102.37 -34.23
N ARG A 265 18.97 -102.02 -33.27
CA ARG A 265 19.97 -102.96 -32.74
C ARG A 265 19.34 -104.19 -32.09
N VAL A 266 18.34 -104.00 -31.24
CA VAL A 266 17.61 -105.12 -30.60
C VAL A 266 16.93 -105.99 -31.65
N LYS A 267 16.24 -105.40 -32.64
CA LYS A 267 15.63 -106.12 -33.76
C LYS A 267 16.68 -106.94 -34.53
N ASN A 268 17.82 -106.36 -34.87
CA ASN A 268 18.86 -107.04 -35.64
C ASN A 268 19.54 -108.15 -34.82
N GLN A 269 19.69 -107.97 -33.50
CA GLN A 269 20.15 -109.03 -32.60
C GLN A 269 19.15 -110.21 -32.59
N MET A 270 17.85 -109.93 -32.44
CA MET A 270 16.80 -110.96 -32.53
C MET A 270 16.76 -111.65 -33.91
N ALA A 271 17.06 -110.92 -34.99
CA ALA A 271 17.17 -111.50 -36.33
C ALA A 271 18.37 -112.44 -36.46
N ALA A 272 19.53 -112.06 -35.92
CA ALA A 272 20.71 -112.92 -35.90
C ALA A 272 20.51 -114.18 -35.02
N ASP A 273 19.76 -114.07 -33.93
CA ASP A 273 19.41 -115.22 -33.08
C ASP A 273 18.35 -116.13 -33.76
N LEU A 274 17.47 -115.56 -34.60
CA LEU A 274 16.61 -116.32 -35.52
C LEU A 274 17.40 -117.04 -36.62
N GLU A 275 18.39 -116.40 -37.25
CA GLU A 275 19.28 -117.03 -38.24
C GLU A 275 20.04 -118.21 -37.64
N LYS A 276 20.58 -118.09 -36.41
CA LYS A 276 21.21 -119.22 -35.72
C LYS A 276 20.25 -120.40 -35.54
N LEU A 277 18.99 -120.14 -35.16
CA LEU A 277 17.96 -121.18 -35.01
C LEU A 277 17.53 -121.80 -36.36
N LEU A 278 17.60 -121.03 -37.46
CA LEU A 278 17.35 -121.52 -38.80
C LEU A 278 18.52 -122.37 -39.32
N ASN A 279 19.77 -121.95 -39.12
CA ASN A 279 20.95 -122.74 -39.49
C ASN A 279 20.98 -124.10 -38.76
N HIS A 280 20.67 -124.15 -37.45
CA HIS A 280 20.51 -125.42 -36.72
C HIS A 280 19.41 -126.31 -37.31
N ARG A 281 18.44 -125.74 -38.03
CA ARG A 281 17.34 -126.46 -38.69
C ARG A 281 17.71 -126.89 -40.12
N GLU A 282 18.54 -126.12 -40.82
CA GLU A 282 19.08 -126.46 -42.15
C GLU A 282 20.17 -127.53 -42.06
N GLU A 283 21.06 -127.50 -41.05
CA GLU A 283 22.01 -128.58 -40.77
C GLU A 283 21.29 -129.93 -40.55
N LEU A 284 20.15 -129.92 -39.85
CA LEU A 284 19.27 -131.09 -39.69
C LEU A 284 18.55 -131.52 -40.99
N ALA A 285 18.44 -130.64 -41.99
CA ALA A 285 17.82 -130.92 -43.28
C ALA A 285 18.83 -131.45 -44.30
N GLU A 286 20.04 -130.89 -44.36
CA GLU A 286 21.11 -131.35 -45.27
C GLU A 286 21.55 -132.79 -44.96
N MET A 287 21.62 -133.17 -43.67
CA MET A 287 21.85 -134.57 -43.27
C MET A 287 20.82 -135.56 -43.83
N LYS A 288 19.58 -135.11 -44.10
CA LYS A 288 18.56 -135.96 -44.76
C LYS A 288 18.74 -136.06 -46.27
N GLN A 289 19.33 -135.05 -46.92
CA GLN A 289 19.33 -134.93 -48.37
C GLN A 289 20.49 -135.68 -49.03
N VAL A 290 21.64 -135.80 -48.35
CA VAL A 290 22.81 -136.57 -48.81
C VAL A 290 22.51 -138.07 -49.04
N LEU A 291 21.58 -138.64 -48.27
CA LEU A 291 21.15 -140.04 -48.39
C LEU A 291 20.37 -140.37 -49.68
N ILE A 292 19.87 -139.37 -50.41
CA ILE A 292 18.95 -139.57 -51.55
C ILE A 292 19.68 -139.53 -52.91
N GLY A 293 20.90 -139.00 -52.99
CA GLY A 293 21.58 -138.62 -54.24
C GLY A 293 22.19 -139.73 -55.13
N LEU A 294 21.95 -141.02 -54.86
CA LEU A 294 22.80 -142.12 -55.39
C LEU A 294 22.19 -143.02 -56.49
N LYS A 295 21.16 -142.59 -57.26
CA LYS A 295 20.54 -143.45 -58.31
C LYS A 295 19.92 -142.74 -59.56
N ASN A 296 20.67 -142.78 -60.68
CA ASN A 296 20.26 -142.81 -62.12
C ASN A 296 19.64 -141.62 -62.94
N LYS A 297 20.44 -141.13 -63.90
CA LYS A 297 20.27 -140.91 -65.39
C LYS A 297 18.95 -140.41 -66.08
N ARG A 298 19.18 -139.34 -66.90
CA ARG A 298 18.72 -139.02 -68.30
C ARG A 298 17.37 -138.27 -68.55
N PRO A 299 17.19 -137.58 -69.73
CA PRO A 299 16.36 -136.37 -69.87
C PRO A 299 15.20 -136.44 -70.89
N VAL A 300 14.49 -135.30 -71.04
CA VAL A 300 13.58 -134.78 -72.12
C VAL A 300 12.24 -134.24 -71.55
N ASP A 301 11.68 -133.27 -72.27
CA ASP A 301 10.52 -132.38 -72.00
C ASP A 301 9.18 -133.03 -71.59
N VAL A 302 8.21 -132.14 -71.24
CA VAL A 302 6.72 -132.29 -71.30
C VAL A 302 5.94 -132.23 -69.94
N LEU A 303 5.11 -131.16 -69.83
CA LEU A 303 3.81 -130.99 -69.12
C LEU A 303 3.62 -131.07 -67.56
N LEU A 304 2.80 -130.09 -67.13
CA LEU A 304 1.70 -130.16 -66.13
C LEU A 304 1.96 -130.26 -64.61
N ARG A 305 1.49 -129.20 -63.92
CA ARG A 305 0.43 -129.19 -62.86
C ARG A 305 0.48 -130.28 -61.76
N SER A 306 0.21 -130.00 -60.48
CA SER A 306 -0.19 -128.76 -59.78
C SER A 306 -0.39 -129.08 -58.30
N ARG A 307 -0.46 -128.04 -57.44
CA ARG A 307 -1.26 -128.02 -56.18
C ARG A 307 -0.81 -128.98 -55.04
N GLU A 308 -0.95 -128.68 -53.74
CA GLU A 308 -1.44 -127.48 -53.05
C GLU A 308 -1.22 -127.50 -51.52
N HIS A 309 -1.39 -126.32 -50.89
CA HIS A 309 -2.09 -126.13 -49.60
C HIS A 309 -1.38 -126.50 -48.27
N VAL A 310 -1.71 -125.91 -47.10
CA VAL A 310 -2.82 -124.98 -46.75
C VAL A 310 -2.53 -124.12 -45.49
N ARG A 311 -2.95 -122.84 -45.52
CA ARG A 311 -3.50 -121.94 -44.45
C ARG A 311 -2.77 -121.86 -43.07
N SER A 312 -3.06 -120.94 -42.14
CA SER A 312 -4.22 -120.04 -41.92
C SER A 312 -3.77 -118.74 -41.22
N HIS A 313 -4.34 -117.56 -41.54
CA HIS A 313 -5.38 -116.85 -40.75
C HIS A 313 -4.91 -116.34 -39.36
N SER A 314 -5.31 -115.18 -38.83
CA SER A 314 -6.09 -113.99 -39.29
C SER A 314 -5.97 -112.92 -38.16
N ILE A 315 -6.26 -111.61 -38.31
CA ILE A 315 -7.56 -110.94 -38.07
C ILE A 315 -7.29 -109.39 -37.97
N LYS A 316 -8.21 -108.57 -38.52
CA LYS A 316 -8.73 -107.19 -38.17
C LYS A 316 -7.82 -106.15 -37.42
N ALA A 317 -8.02 -104.84 -37.47
CA ALA A 317 -9.13 -103.95 -37.92
C ALA A 317 -8.56 -102.55 -38.37
N LYS A 318 -9.23 -101.72 -39.19
CA LYS A 318 -10.16 -100.58 -38.86
C LYS A 318 -9.62 -99.57 -37.81
N SER A 319 -9.92 -98.26 -37.73
CA SER A 319 -10.79 -97.28 -38.45
C SER A 319 -10.59 -95.86 -37.85
N ALA A 320 -10.98 -94.71 -38.43
CA ALA A 320 -11.21 -94.28 -39.83
C ALA A 320 -11.63 -92.77 -39.90
N SER A 321 -11.11 -92.00 -40.87
CA SER A 321 -11.79 -90.82 -41.49
C SER A 321 -12.05 -89.56 -40.59
N PRO A 322 -12.93 -88.56 -40.91
CA PRO A 322 -12.46 -87.21 -41.28
C PRO A 322 -13.20 -86.02 -40.58
N GLU A 323 -13.02 -84.80 -41.12
CA GLU A 323 -13.87 -83.58 -40.98
C GLU A 323 -15.40 -83.84 -40.92
N PRO A 324 -16.27 -83.01 -40.27
CA PRO A 324 -16.51 -81.61 -40.71
C PRO A 324 -17.08 -80.54 -39.72
N ALA A 325 -16.89 -79.26 -40.14
CA ALA A 325 -17.79 -78.08 -40.18
C ALA A 325 -18.88 -77.70 -39.12
N LEU A 326 -19.05 -76.36 -38.98
CA LEU A 326 -20.28 -75.53 -38.86
C LEU A 326 -20.59 -74.68 -37.59
N GLN A 327 -21.05 -73.45 -37.88
CA GLN A 327 -22.06 -72.58 -37.19
C GLN A 327 -21.68 -71.43 -36.22
N THR A 328 -21.59 -70.22 -36.81
CA THR A 328 -22.35 -68.97 -36.49
C THR A 328 -22.91 -68.66 -35.09
N ARG A 329 -22.54 -67.48 -34.58
CA ARG A 329 -23.39 -66.28 -34.30
C ARG A 329 -22.45 -65.08 -34.04
N GLN A 330 -22.55 -63.94 -34.72
CA GLN A 330 -23.54 -62.85 -34.55
C GLN A 330 -23.76 -62.46 -33.10
N ASP A 331 -23.24 -61.29 -32.72
CA ASP A 331 -24.08 -60.16 -32.29
C ASP A 331 -23.34 -58.83 -32.49
N GLU A 332 -24.07 -57.84 -32.99
CA GLU A 332 -23.66 -56.44 -33.00
C GLU A 332 -23.96 -55.84 -31.62
N ASN A 333 -23.06 -55.03 -31.03
CA ASN A 333 -23.45 -53.81 -30.30
C ASN A 333 -22.26 -53.01 -29.75
N VAL A 334 -22.25 -51.71 -30.11
CA VAL A 334 -21.79 -50.55 -29.32
C VAL A 334 -20.39 -50.60 -28.66
N PHE A 335 -19.41 -49.90 -29.25
CA PHE A 335 -19.03 -48.55 -28.77
C PHE A 335 -18.07 -47.84 -29.73
N LEU A 336 -18.54 -46.73 -30.32
CA LEU A 336 -17.68 -45.70 -30.92
C LEU A 336 -17.11 -44.82 -29.80
N PRO A 337 -15.79 -44.60 -29.72
CA PRO A 337 -15.26 -43.34 -29.20
C PRO A 337 -15.30 -42.31 -30.33
N GLN A 338 -16.31 -41.43 -30.33
CA GLN A 338 -16.23 -40.21 -31.14
C GLN A 338 -15.07 -39.32 -30.65
N PRO A 339 -14.47 -38.48 -31.53
CA PRO A 339 -13.46 -37.52 -31.10
C PRO A 339 -14.08 -36.49 -30.17
N THR A 340 -13.56 -36.37 -28.95
CA THR A 340 -13.90 -35.28 -28.03
C THR A 340 -13.36 -33.95 -28.57
N LEU A 341 -14.18 -33.27 -29.36
CA LEU A 341 -14.05 -31.84 -29.64
C LEU A 341 -14.33 -31.04 -28.36
N PHE A 342 -13.32 -30.87 -27.51
CA PHE A 342 -13.35 -29.75 -26.56
C PHE A 342 -13.01 -28.46 -27.31
N THR A 343 -14.08 -27.76 -27.68
CA THR A 343 -13.98 -26.35 -28.08
C THR A 343 -13.35 -25.56 -26.93
N LYS A 344 -12.33 -24.76 -27.24
CA LYS A 344 -11.87 -23.70 -26.34
C LYS A 344 -12.92 -22.58 -26.34
N ARG A 345 -14.05 -22.82 -25.70
CA ARG A 345 -14.89 -21.74 -25.15
C ARG A 345 -14.32 -21.34 -23.80
N GLU A 346 -14.35 -20.05 -23.55
CA GLU A 346 -13.73 -19.40 -22.40
C GLU A 346 -14.33 -19.91 -21.07
N ALA A 347 -13.50 -19.95 -20.03
CA ALA A 347 -13.90 -20.28 -18.67
C ALA A 347 -13.99 -19.00 -17.81
N PRO A 348 -14.85 -18.96 -16.76
CA PRO A 348 -15.58 -17.72 -16.44
C PRO A 348 -14.88 -16.73 -15.47
N ASP A 349 -15.48 -15.54 -15.37
CA ASP A 349 -15.01 -14.32 -14.68
C ASP A 349 -14.67 -14.38 -13.17
N TRP A 350 -14.66 -15.56 -12.54
CA TRP A 350 -14.23 -15.70 -11.14
C TRP A 350 -12.72 -15.98 -10.98
N TYR A 351 -11.96 -16.02 -12.08
CA TYR A 351 -10.49 -16.03 -12.08
C TYR A 351 -9.90 -14.63 -12.35
N LYS A 352 -10.37 -13.63 -11.58
CA LYS A 352 -9.74 -12.32 -11.43
C LYS A 352 -9.48 -12.07 -9.94
N ARG A 353 -8.21 -12.00 -9.56
CA ARG A 353 -7.69 -11.51 -8.28
C ARG A 353 -6.54 -10.56 -8.58
#